data_AF-A0A0C3E0Q8-F1
#
_entry.id   AF-A0A0C3E0Q8-F1
#
_cell.length_a   1.000
_cell.length_b   1.000
_cell.length_c   1.000
_cell.angle_alpha   90.00
_cell.angle_beta   90.00
_cell.angle_gamma   90.00
#
_symmetry.space_group_name_H-M   'P 1'
#
loop_
_entity.id
_entity.type
_entity.pdbx_description
1 polymer ?
#
loop_
_entity_poly.entity_id
_entity_poly.type
_entity_poly.pdbx_seq_one_letter_code
_entity_poly.pdbx_strand_id
1 'polypeptide(L)' 'LNPSFKPPPPLSDALRTQLYQLYVSDTKTNSARALSSGHNISIKRLDAILRLKGLEEAWKK' A
#
# COMPACT_ATOMS: atom_id res chain seq x y z
N LEU A 1 -26.03 -17.48 -7.62
CA LEU A 1 -25.00 -16.46 -7.26
C LEU A 1 -24.74 -16.53 -5.76
N ASN A 2 -23.50 -16.36 -5.30
CA ASN A 2 -23.11 -16.48 -3.88
C ASN A 2 -23.31 -15.15 -3.11
N PRO A 3 -24.32 -15.02 -2.23
CA PRO A 3 -24.59 -13.77 -1.49
C PRO A 3 -23.57 -13.46 -0.39
N SER A 4 -22.76 -14.44 0.03
CA SER A 4 -21.71 -14.25 1.02
C SER A 4 -20.46 -13.58 0.44
N PHE A 5 -20.35 -13.50 -0.89
CA PHE A 5 -19.23 -12.84 -1.55
C PHE A 5 -19.39 -11.31 -1.49
N LYS A 6 -18.67 -10.67 -0.57
CA LYS A 6 -18.58 -9.21 -0.43
C LYS A 6 -17.13 -8.77 -0.68
N PRO A 7 -16.76 -8.38 -1.92
CA PRO A 7 -15.39 -8.03 -2.22
C PRO A 7 -14.98 -6.79 -1.40
N PRO A 8 -13.76 -6.76 -0.84
CA PRO A 8 -13.26 -5.58 -0.16
C PRO A 8 -13.11 -4.43 -1.17
N PRO A 9 -13.42 -3.19 -0.77
CA PRO A 9 -13.27 -2.05 -1.67
C PRO A 9 -11.80 -1.90 -2.11
N PRO A 10 -11.57 -1.43 -3.34
CA PRO A 10 -10.24 -1.09 -3.81
C PRO A 10 -9.70 0.11 -3.03
N LEU A 11 -8.37 0.20 -2.91
CA LEU A 11 -7.72 1.39 -2.37
C LEU A 11 -7.56 2.43 -3.48
N SER A 12 -7.78 3.71 -3.15
CA SER A 12 -7.58 4.81 -4.10
C SER A 12 -6.11 4.94 -4.50
N ASP A 13 -5.85 5.43 -5.71
CA ASP A 13 -4.47 5.65 -6.16
C ASP A 13 -3.73 6.67 -5.29
N ALA A 14 -4.40 7.75 -4.93
CA ALA A 14 -3.86 8.79 -4.05
C ALA A 14 -3.35 8.21 -2.72
N LEU A 15 -4.11 7.31 -2.10
CA LEU A 15 -3.70 6.65 -0.86
C LEU A 15 -2.47 5.75 -1.07
N ARG A 16 -2.45 4.95 -2.15
CA ARG A 16 -1.30 4.10 -2.47
C ARG A 16 -0.03 4.91 -2.70
N THR A 17 -0.17 6.04 -3.39
CA THR A 17 0.93 6.99 -3.63
C THR A 17 1.39 7.63 -2.32
N GLN A 18 0.48 8.08 -1.46
CA GLN A 18 0.81 8.63 -0.15
C GLN A 18 1.59 7.62 0.73
N LEU A 19 1.12 6.36 0.80
CA LEU A 19 1.81 5.30 1.54
C LEU A 19 3.24 5.08 1.06
N TYR A 20 3.42 5.07 -0.26
CA TYR A 20 4.74 4.92 -0.86
C TYR A 20 5.66 6.10 -0.53
N GLN A 21 5.16 7.35 -0.63
CA GLN A 21 5.93 8.54 -0.29
C GLN A 21 6.33 8.57 1.18
N LEU A 22 5.43 8.19 2.09
CA LEU A 22 5.74 8.04 3.52
C LEU A 22 6.81 6.97 3.77
N TYR A 23 6.72 5.83 3.10
CA TYR A 23 7.69 4.75 3.26
C TYR A 23 9.09 5.15 2.78
N VAL A 24 9.17 5.82 1.62
CA VAL A 24 10.45 6.25 1.02
C VAL A 24 11.08 7.42 1.79
N SER A 25 10.28 8.29 2.42
CA SER A 25 10.81 9.42 3.18
C SER A 25 11.57 9.00 4.45
N ASP A 26 11.06 8.00 5.17
CA ASP A 26 11.75 7.41 6.32
C ASP A 26 11.30 5.97 6.57
N THR A 27 12.12 5.02 6.13
CA THR A 27 11.82 3.59 6.25
C THR A 27 11.86 3.06 7.69
N LYS A 28 12.50 3.79 8.62
CA LYS A 28 12.59 3.38 10.03
C LYS A 28 11.32 3.75 10.78
N THR A 29 10.86 4.99 10.64
CA THR A 29 9.61 5.45 11.29
C THR A 29 8.38 4.94 10.54
N ASN A 30 8.36 5.04 9.21
CA ASN A 30 7.27 4.58 8.35
C ASN A 30 7.51 3.16 7.84
N SER A 31 7.93 2.26 8.73
CA SER A 31 8.09 0.85 8.37
C SER A 31 6.78 0.25 7.84
N ALA A 32 6.88 -0.80 7.02
CA ALA A 32 5.70 -1.48 6.49
C ALA A 32 4.74 -1.94 7.61
N ARG A 33 5.27 -2.36 8.75
CA ARG A 33 4.46 -2.72 9.92
C ARG A 33 3.71 -1.50 10.50
N ALA A 34 4.40 -0.38 10.69
CA ALA A 34 3.78 0.85 11.21
C ALA A 34 2.67 1.37 10.30
N LEU A 35 2.93 1.49 9.00
CA LEU A 35 1.95 1.93 8.01
C LEU A 35 0.77 0.97 7.88
N SER A 36 1.01 -0.35 7.94
CA SER A 36 -0.05 -1.35 7.88
C SER A 36 -1.02 -1.22 9.06
N SER A 37 -0.48 -1.06 10.26
CA SER A 37 -1.25 -0.86 11.49
C SER A 37 -1.99 0.49 11.49
N GLY A 38 -1.33 1.58 11.07
CA GLY A 38 -1.91 2.93 11.08
C GLY A 38 -3.05 3.12 10.08
N HIS A 39 -3.07 2.35 9.00
CA HIS A 39 -4.08 2.45 7.94
C HIS A 39 -5.05 1.27 7.87
N ASN A 40 -4.99 0.35 8.84
CA ASN A 40 -5.86 -0.83 8.90
C ASN A 40 -5.80 -1.69 7.61
N ILE A 41 -4.60 -1.77 7.02
CA ILE A 41 -4.33 -2.54 5.79
C ILE A 41 -3.47 -3.74 6.16
N SER A 42 -3.73 -4.90 5.58
CA SER A 42 -2.88 -6.07 5.82
C SER A 42 -1.45 -5.81 5.35
N ILE A 43 -0.46 -6.28 6.10
CA ILE A 43 0.96 -6.07 5.76
C ILE A 43 1.29 -6.58 4.35
N LYS A 44 0.71 -7.73 3.95
CA LYS A 44 0.84 -8.28 2.60
C LYS A 44 0.34 -7.34 1.50
N ARG A 45 -0.78 -6.65 1.75
CA ARG A 45 -1.33 -5.67 0.80
C ARG A 45 -0.44 -4.44 0.73
N LEU A 46 0.11 -3.99 1.86
CA LEU A 46 1.06 -2.89 1.88
C LEU A 46 2.35 -3.22 1.14
N ASP A 47 2.94 -4.39 1.39
CA ASP A 47 4.16 -4.85 0.68
C ASP A 47 3.95 -4.87 -0.83
N ALA A 48 2.78 -5.34 -1.29
CA ALA A 48 2.42 -5.32 -2.70
C ALA A 48 2.32 -3.89 -3.26
N ILE A 49 1.73 -2.96 -2.51
CA ILE A 49 1.65 -1.54 -2.91
C ILE A 49 3.05 -0.95 -3.06
N LEU A 50 3.92 -1.14 -2.06
CA LEU A 50 5.28 -0.61 -2.07
C LEU A 50 6.08 -1.17 -3.24
N ARG A 51 5.97 -2.47 -3.51
CA ARG A 51 6.62 -3.12 -4.66
C ARG A 51 6.14 -2.55 -5.99
N LEU A 52 4.82 -2.46 -6.19
CA LEU A 52 4.25 -1.98 -7.45
C LEU A 52 4.57 -0.51 -7.70
N LYS A 53 4.51 0.35 -6.68
CA LYS A 53 4.90 1.77 -6.79
C LYS A 53 6.40 1.94 -7.03
N GLY A 54 7.23 1.11 -6.41
CA GLY A 54 8.68 1.10 -6.69
C GLY A 54 8.98 0.74 -8.15
N LEU A 55 8.27 -0.24 -8.73
CA LEU A 55 8.39 -0.57 -10.15
C LEU A 55 7.87 0.56 -11.05
N GLU A 56 6.76 1.19 -10.68
CA GLU A 56 6.20 2.34 -11.41
C GLU A 56 7.21 3.50 -11.48
N GLU A 57 7.88 3.83 -10.38
CA GLU A 57 8.92 4.87 -10.35
C GLU A 57 10.17 4.46 -11.15
N ALA A 58 10.55 3.18 -11.11
CA ALA A 58 11.66 2.66 -11.90
C ALA A 58 11.40 2.75 -13.41
N TRP A 59 10.14 2.64 -13.86
CA TRP A 59 9.76 2.77 -15.27
C TRP A 59 9.66 4.22 -15.77
N LYS A 60 9.56 5.21 -14.88
CA LYS A 60 9.58 6.64 -15.25
C LYS A 60 10.98 7.15 -15.58
N LYS A 61 12.02 6.44 -15.13
CA LYS A 61 13.44 6.70 -15.40
C LYS A 61 13.86 6.08 -16.73
#